data_AF-A0A436QN05-F1
#
_entry.id   AF-A0A436QN05-F1
#
_cell.length_a   1.000
_cell.length_b   1.000
_cell.length_c   1.000
_cell.angle_alpha   90.00
_cell.angle_beta   90.00
_cell.angle_gamma   90.00
#
_symmetry.space_group_name_H-M   'P 1'
#
loop_
_entity.id
_entity.type
_entity.pdbx_description
1 polymer ?
#
loop_
_entity_poly.entity_id
_entity_poly.type
_entity_poly.pdbx_seq_one_letter_code
_entity_poly.pdbx_strand_id
1 'polypeptide(L)'
;MNRNYILLFLFSIVMTVSGLASLPPVDRDESRFVQATKQMVETGDYVDIRLQDVTRYKKPIGIYWLQSAAVALSGEGAAAPIWVYRLVSMLGIAIAVVGIGWTGTKLFGANAGLAAGLMMAAIFATAFEGRDAKTDAMLLACCVIAQGALAQVYM
;
A
#
# COMPACT_ATOMS: atom_id res chain seq x y z
N MET A 1 -19.92 10.45 -5.01
CA MET A 1 -18.54 10.36 -4.48
C MET A 1 -18.02 11.77 -4.25
N ASN A 2 -17.62 12.11 -3.03
CA ASN A 2 -17.22 13.48 -2.67
C ASN A 2 -15.95 13.88 -3.44
N ARG A 3 -15.96 15.01 -4.15
CA ARG A 3 -14.85 15.46 -5.03
C ARG A 3 -13.50 15.50 -4.28
N ASN A 4 -13.55 15.82 -2.99
CA ASN A 4 -12.38 15.87 -2.12
C ASN A 4 -11.66 14.53 -1.98
N TYR A 5 -12.38 13.40 -1.93
CA TYR A 5 -11.76 12.08 -1.79
C TYR A 5 -11.05 11.65 -3.07
N ILE A 6 -11.62 11.99 -4.23
CA ILE A 6 -10.97 11.75 -5.53
C ILE A 6 -9.68 12.59 -5.61
N LEU A 7 -9.75 13.86 -5.21
CA LEU A 7 -8.58 14.73 -5.17
C LEU A 7 -7.49 14.17 -4.26
N LEU A 8 -7.84 13.75 -3.04
CA LEU A 8 -6.90 13.14 -2.09
C LEU A 8 -6.26 11.88 -2.64
N PHE A 9 -7.06 11.00 -3.26
CA PHE A 9 -6.58 9.78 -3.89
C PHE A 9 -5.57 10.11 -5.01
N LEU A 10 -5.96 10.95 -5.96
CA LEU A 10 -5.08 11.32 -7.09
C LEU A 10 -3.82 12.05 -6.62
N PHE A 11 -3.93 12.95 -5.64
CA PHE A 11 -2.79 13.64 -5.07
C PHE A 11 -1.80 12.67 -4.41
N SER A 12 -2.31 11.67 -3.67
CA SER A 12 -1.47 10.63 -3.09
C SER A 12 -0.74 9.78 -4.15
N ILE A 13 -1.42 9.44 -5.25
CA ILE A 13 -0.80 8.74 -6.38
C ILE A 13 0.30 9.60 -7.01
N VAL A 14 0.07 10.89 -7.25
CA VAL A 14 1.09 11.80 -7.80
C VAL A 14 2.31 11.90 -6.86
N MET A 15 2.08 11.92 -5.55
CA MET A 15 3.16 12.00 -4.55
C MET A 15 3.96 10.70 -4.41
N THR A 16 3.44 9.57 -4.87
CA THR A 16 4.08 8.25 -4.71
C THR A 16 4.63 7.71 -6.03
N VAL A 17 3.97 7.96 -7.16
CA VAL A 17 4.30 7.43 -8.50
C VAL A 17 5.73 7.75 -8.94
N SER A 18 6.26 8.91 -8.56
CA SER A 18 7.64 9.29 -8.85
C SER A 18 8.59 8.37 -8.08
N GLY A 19 9.36 7.53 -8.77
CA GLY A 19 10.29 6.59 -8.13
C GLY A 19 9.82 5.15 -8.06
N LEU A 20 8.56 4.83 -8.42
CA LEU A 20 8.06 3.46 -8.42
C LEU A 20 8.92 2.52 -9.29
N ALA A 21 9.30 2.97 -10.48
CA ALA A 21 10.10 2.18 -11.43
C ALA A 21 11.58 2.54 -11.42
N SER A 22 11.93 3.80 -11.13
CA SER A 22 13.29 4.30 -11.28
C SER A 22 14.20 4.08 -10.08
N LEU A 23 13.63 3.92 -8.87
CA LEU A 23 14.43 3.66 -7.68
C LEU A 23 14.80 2.18 -7.63
N PRO A 24 16.10 1.82 -7.53
CA PRO A 24 16.47 0.46 -7.19
C PRO A 24 15.92 0.08 -5.81
N PRO A 25 15.80 -1.21 -5.48
CA PRO A 25 15.41 -1.60 -4.14
C PRO A 25 16.36 -1.01 -3.09
N VAL A 26 15.83 -0.14 -2.23
CA VAL A 26 16.63 0.61 -1.25
C VAL A 26 16.70 -0.14 0.07
N ASP A 27 15.64 -0.86 0.42
CA ASP A 27 15.55 -1.66 1.64
C ASP A 27 15.80 -3.15 1.33
N ARG A 28 16.59 -3.80 2.20
CA ARG A 28 16.80 -5.24 2.18
C ARG A 28 15.46 -5.97 2.36
N ASP A 29 14.56 -5.43 3.16
CA ASP A 29 13.28 -6.08 3.41
C ASP A 29 12.39 -6.05 2.17
N GLU A 30 12.40 -4.97 1.36
CA GLU A 30 11.71 -4.91 0.06
C GLU A 30 12.06 -6.13 -0.81
N SER A 31 13.37 -6.35 -0.97
CA SER A 31 13.89 -7.43 -1.81
C SER A 31 13.41 -8.80 -1.32
N ARG A 32 13.25 -8.98 -0.01
CA ARG A 32 12.76 -10.23 0.58
C ARG A 32 11.25 -10.43 0.39
N PHE A 33 10.45 -9.37 0.45
CA PHE A 33 9.02 -9.46 0.14
C PHE A 33 8.81 -9.80 -1.32
N VAL A 34 9.46 -9.06 -2.22
CA VAL A 34 9.35 -9.23 -3.66
C VAL A 34 9.83 -10.62 -4.08
N GLN A 35 10.98 -11.08 -3.57
CA GLN A 35 11.47 -12.42 -3.89
C GLN A 35 10.54 -13.53 -3.42
N ALA A 36 9.96 -13.41 -2.22
CA ALA A 36 9.03 -14.40 -1.71
C ALA A 36 7.72 -14.43 -2.51
N THR A 37 7.15 -13.27 -2.83
CA THR A 37 5.97 -13.16 -3.71
C THR A 37 6.27 -13.74 -5.10
N LYS A 38 7.45 -13.42 -5.66
CA LYS A 38 7.90 -13.97 -6.95
C LYS A 38 7.92 -15.49 -6.90
N GLN A 39 8.50 -16.10 -5.86
CA GLN A 39 8.50 -17.56 -5.71
C GLN A 39 7.09 -18.15 -5.60
N MET A 40 6.17 -17.51 -4.87
CA MET A 40 4.76 -17.96 -4.82
C MET A 40 4.10 -17.95 -6.20
N VAL A 41 4.43 -16.96 -7.04
CA VAL A 41 3.95 -16.90 -8.44
C VAL A 41 4.64 -17.95 -9.31
N GLU A 42 5.93 -18.21 -9.13
CA GLU A 42 6.69 -19.23 -9.87
C GLU A 42 6.23 -20.65 -9.57
N THR A 43 5.97 -20.95 -8.30
CA THR A 43 5.58 -22.31 -7.85
C THR A 43 4.09 -22.55 -7.94
N GLY A 44 3.26 -21.50 -7.93
CA GLY A 44 1.81 -21.59 -7.77
C GLY A 44 1.38 -21.96 -6.35
N ASP A 45 2.31 -22.06 -5.40
CA ASP A 45 2.01 -22.27 -3.99
C ASP A 45 1.82 -20.92 -3.29
N TYR A 46 0.55 -20.53 -3.15
CA TYR A 46 0.15 -19.29 -2.48
C TYR A 46 -0.05 -19.47 -0.97
N VAL A 47 0.38 -20.57 -0.36
CA VAL A 47 0.26 -20.83 1.08
C VAL A 47 1.64 -20.82 1.74
N ASP A 48 2.62 -21.51 1.15
CA ASP A 48 3.97 -21.58 1.71
C ASP A 48 4.85 -20.38 1.29
N ILE A 49 5.03 -19.43 2.22
CA ILE A 49 5.89 -18.27 2.01
C ILE A 49 7.35 -18.70 2.16
N ARG A 50 8.09 -18.76 1.05
CA ARG A 50 9.52 -19.08 1.04
C ARG A 50 10.37 -17.90 0.59
N LEU A 51 11.60 -17.83 1.09
CA LEU A 51 12.66 -16.98 0.60
C LEU A 51 13.83 -17.91 0.23
N GLN A 52 14.00 -18.16 -1.06
CA GLN A 52 14.87 -19.21 -1.58
C GLN A 52 14.51 -20.55 -0.91
N ASP A 53 15.48 -21.22 -0.29
CA ASP A 53 15.30 -22.54 0.31
C ASP A 53 14.64 -22.51 1.69
N VAL A 54 14.50 -21.35 2.32
CA VAL A 54 14.00 -21.23 3.70
C VAL A 54 12.58 -20.66 3.77
N THR A 55 11.79 -21.16 4.72
CA THR A 55 10.45 -20.61 5.02
C THR A 55 10.55 -19.22 5.66
N ARG A 56 9.63 -18.31 5.30
CA ARG A 56 9.58 -16.93 5.78
C ARG A 56 8.24 -16.58 6.45
N TYR A 57 7.90 -17.28 7.54
CA TYR A 57 6.70 -16.97 8.33
C TYR A 57 6.92 -15.82 9.32
N LYS A 58 7.32 -14.66 8.78
CA LYS A 58 7.61 -13.46 9.58
C LYS A 58 6.51 -12.40 9.50
N LYS A 59 5.67 -12.46 8.47
CA LYS A 59 4.58 -11.50 8.22
C LYS A 59 3.33 -12.27 7.76
N PRO A 60 2.13 -11.73 7.99
CA PRO A 60 0.89 -12.37 7.54
C PRO A 60 0.87 -12.56 6.02
N ILE A 61 0.23 -13.62 5.55
CA ILE A 61 0.20 -13.99 4.14
C ILE A 61 -0.54 -12.98 3.24
N GLY A 62 -1.47 -12.21 3.81
CA GLY A 62 -2.33 -11.31 3.05
C GLY A 62 -1.58 -10.28 2.19
N ILE A 63 -0.43 -9.78 2.63
CA ILE A 63 0.36 -8.85 1.81
C ILE A 63 0.93 -9.53 0.56
N TYR A 64 1.38 -10.78 0.69
CA TYR A 64 1.90 -11.57 -0.41
C TYR A 64 0.80 -11.88 -1.43
N TRP A 65 -0.41 -12.22 -0.97
CA TRP A 65 -1.57 -12.39 -1.86
C TRP A 65 -1.90 -11.13 -2.66
N LEU A 66 -1.86 -9.95 -2.02
CA LEU A 66 -2.10 -8.69 -2.73
C LEU A 66 -1.02 -8.42 -3.79
N GLN A 67 0.25 -8.70 -3.47
CA GLN A 67 1.34 -8.57 -4.44
C GLN A 67 1.23 -9.60 -5.57
N SER A 68 0.93 -10.87 -5.26
CA SER A 68 0.69 -11.91 -6.26
C SER A 68 -0.49 -11.56 -7.17
N ALA A 69 -1.55 -10.95 -6.63
CA ALA A 69 -2.68 -10.47 -7.42
C ALA A 69 -2.26 -9.33 -8.36
N ALA A 70 -1.46 -8.37 -7.88
CA ALA A 70 -0.92 -7.31 -8.72
C ALA A 70 -0.06 -7.87 -9.86
N VAL A 71 0.76 -8.88 -9.58
CA VAL A 71 1.59 -9.59 -10.57
C VAL A 71 0.74 -10.38 -11.57
N ALA A 72 -0.33 -11.06 -11.11
CA ALA A 72 -1.24 -11.76 -12.01
C ALA A 72 -1.97 -10.80 -12.95
N LEU A 73 -2.40 -9.64 -12.43
CA LEU A 73 -3.08 -8.60 -13.21
C LEU A 73 -2.16 -7.87 -14.19
N SER A 74 -0.85 -7.83 -13.95
CA SER A 74 0.09 -7.23 -14.91
C SER A 74 0.33 -8.12 -16.13
N GLY A 75 0.06 -9.43 -16.05
CA GLY A 75 0.30 -10.39 -17.13
C GLY A 75 1.77 -10.80 -17.29
N GLU A 76 2.68 -10.24 -16.49
CA GLU A 76 4.13 -10.47 -16.58
C GLU A 76 4.60 -11.71 -15.77
N GLY A 77 3.74 -12.23 -14.88
CA GLY A 77 4.07 -13.37 -14.03
C GLY A 77 5.33 -13.12 -13.18
N ALA A 78 6.14 -14.16 -12.98
CA ALA A 78 7.37 -14.06 -12.18
C ALA A 78 8.42 -13.08 -12.72
N ALA A 79 8.31 -12.67 -13.99
CA ALA A 79 9.16 -11.66 -14.61
C ALA A 79 8.67 -10.22 -14.35
N ALA A 80 7.58 -10.04 -13.59
CA ALA A 80 7.03 -8.73 -13.29
C ALA A 80 8.11 -7.77 -12.75
N PRO A 81 8.17 -6.53 -13.27
CA PRO A 81 9.10 -5.52 -12.79
C PRO A 81 8.71 -5.02 -11.37
N ILE A 82 9.70 -4.48 -10.66
CA ILE A 82 9.56 -4.05 -9.25
C ILE A 82 8.36 -3.11 -9.00
N TRP A 83 8.04 -2.23 -9.96
CA TRP A 83 6.96 -1.26 -9.81
C TRP A 83 5.59 -1.92 -9.64
N VAL A 84 5.38 -3.13 -10.17
CA VAL A 84 4.12 -3.89 -10.05
C VAL A 84 3.88 -4.28 -8.59
N TYR A 85 4.92 -4.75 -7.88
CA TYR A 85 4.83 -5.09 -6.47
C TYR A 85 4.57 -3.84 -5.60
N ARG A 86 5.19 -2.72 -5.97
CA ARG A 86 5.04 -1.42 -5.29
C ARG A 86 3.65 -0.81 -5.46
N LEU A 87 2.88 -1.21 -6.49
CA LEU A 87 1.49 -0.75 -6.66
C LEU A 87 0.64 -1.04 -5.42
N VAL A 88 0.88 -2.16 -4.75
CA VAL A 88 0.16 -2.54 -3.53
C VAL A 88 0.38 -1.52 -2.42
N SER A 89 1.64 -1.14 -2.18
CA SER A 89 1.98 -0.12 -1.18
C SER A 89 1.47 1.26 -1.57
N MET A 90 1.62 1.63 -2.85
CA MET A 90 1.10 2.88 -3.40
C MET A 90 -0.41 3.02 -3.16
N LEU A 91 -1.17 1.97 -3.47
CA LEU A 91 -2.61 1.91 -3.23
C LEU A 91 -2.94 1.91 -1.73
N GLY A 92 -2.16 1.21 -0.91
CA GLY A 92 -2.29 1.24 0.56
C GLY A 92 -2.19 2.67 1.10
N ILE A 93 -1.18 3.43 0.68
CA ILE A 93 -1.04 4.84 1.06
C ILE A 93 -2.21 5.68 0.56
N ALA A 94 -2.63 5.52 -0.70
CA ALA A 94 -3.75 6.30 -1.24
C ALA A 94 -5.06 6.03 -0.50
N ILE A 95 -5.32 4.76 -0.13
CA ILE A 95 -6.46 4.36 0.69
C ILE A 95 -6.35 4.96 2.09
N ALA A 96 -5.17 4.93 2.72
CA ALA A 96 -4.94 5.52 4.03
C ALA A 96 -5.20 7.04 4.04
N VAL A 97 -4.72 7.75 3.02
CA VAL A 97 -4.93 9.20 2.85
C VAL A 97 -6.42 9.53 2.73
N VAL A 98 -7.15 8.79 1.89
CA VAL A 98 -8.61 8.96 1.77
C VAL A 98 -9.31 8.62 3.09
N GLY A 99 -8.88 7.55 3.77
CA GLY A 99 -9.41 7.14 5.07
C GLY A 99 -9.23 8.20 6.16
N ILE A 100 -8.07 8.87 6.22
CA ILE A 100 -7.85 10.01 7.11
C ILE A 100 -8.77 11.17 6.74
N GLY A 101 -8.90 11.49 5.46
CA GLY A 101 -9.80 12.57 5.02
C GLY A 101 -11.26 12.28 5.36
N TRP A 102 -11.70 11.03 5.20
CA TRP A 102 -13.03 10.57 5.57
C TRP A 102 -13.28 10.64 7.08
N THR A 103 -12.33 10.16 7.88
CA THR A 103 -12.38 10.20 9.35
C THR A 103 -12.40 11.64 9.87
N GLY A 104 -11.48 12.48 9.41
CA GLY A 104 -11.40 13.89 9.79
C GLY A 104 -12.62 14.70 9.36
N THR A 105 -13.24 14.35 8.23
CA THR A 105 -14.50 14.98 7.79
C THR A 105 -15.62 14.77 8.80
N LYS A 106 -15.74 13.55 9.35
CA LYS A 106 -16.78 13.22 10.32
C LYS A 106 -16.52 13.85 11.69
N LEU A 107 -15.26 13.87 12.13
CA LEU A 107 -14.88 14.39 13.45
C LEU A 107 -14.85 15.93 13.51
N PHE A 108 -14.37 16.58 12.46
CA PHE A 108 -14.00 18.01 12.50
C PHE A 108 -14.53 18.81 11.30
N GLY A 109 -15.33 18.20 10.43
CA GLY A 109 -15.91 18.83 9.25
C GLY A 109 -15.03 18.72 7.99
N ALA A 110 -15.63 19.07 6.85
CA ALA A 110 -15.07 18.78 5.51
C ALA A 110 -13.69 19.42 5.24
N ASN A 111 -13.47 20.66 5.68
CA ASN A 111 -12.21 21.37 5.45
C ASN A 111 -11.06 20.74 6.26
N ALA A 112 -11.33 20.35 7.52
CA ALA A 112 -10.35 19.69 8.37
C ALA A 112 -9.99 18.30 7.81
N GLY A 113 -10.97 17.53 7.34
CA GLY A 113 -10.73 16.25 6.67
C GLY A 113 -9.86 16.40 5.41
N LEU A 114 -10.18 17.36 4.55
CA LEU A 114 -9.38 17.64 3.35
C LEU A 114 -7.93 18.03 3.70
N ALA A 115 -7.75 18.94 4.66
CA ALA A 115 -6.43 19.36 5.10
C ALA A 115 -5.62 18.20 5.69
N ALA A 116 -6.23 17.36 6.54
CA ALA A 116 -5.57 16.21 7.15
C ALA A 116 -5.09 15.19 6.11
N GLY A 117 -5.92 14.89 5.10
CA GLY A 117 -5.54 14.00 4.01
C GLY A 117 -4.39 14.56 3.17
N LEU A 118 -4.43 15.84 2.81
CA LEU A 118 -3.36 16.50 2.05
C LEU A 118 -2.05 16.52 2.83
N MET A 119 -2.11 16.81 4.13
CA MET A 119 -0.94 16.78 5.00
C MET A 119 -0.33 15.38 5.06
N MET A 120 -1.14 14.34 5.29
CA MET A 120 -0.66 12.96 5.32
C MET A 120 0.02 12.56 4.00
N ALA A 121 -0.60 12.89 2.86
CA ALA A 121 -0.03 12.59 1.55
C ALA A 121 1.31 13.32 1.28
N ALA A 122 1.50 14.50 1.88
CA ALA A 122 2.71 15.30 1.76
C ALA A 122 3.83 14.88 2.74
N ILE A 123 3.55 14.03 3.74
CA ILE A 123 4.59 13.52 4.65
C ILE A 123 5.55 12.64 3.85
N PHE A 124 6.83 12.99 3.86
CA PHE A 124 7.88 12.25 3.16
C PHE A 124 7.88 10.76 3.48
N ALA A 125 7.80 10.39 4.77
CA ALA A 125 7.79 8.99 5.19
C ALA A 125 6.59 8.20 4.63
N THR A 126 5.41 8.84 4.55
CA THR A 126 4.21 8.23 3.96
C THR A 126 4.41 7.99 2.47
N ALA A 127 4.93 9.00 1.76
CA ALA A 127 5.21 8.86 0.35
C ALA A 127 6.32 7.83 0.08
N PHE A 128 7.32 7.72 0.95
CA PHE A 128 8.42 6.76 0.84
C PHE A 128 7.92 5.32 1.03
N GLU A 129 7.10 5.06 2.06
CA GLU A 129 6.50 3.73 2.27
C GLU A 129 5.57 3.32 1.10
N GLY A 130 4.94 4.28 0.42
CA GLY A 130 4.18 4.00 -0.81
C GLY A 130 5.04 3.54 -2.01
N ARG A 131 6.36 3.74 -1.95
CA ARG A 131 7.33 3.32 -2.97
C ARG A 131 8.07 2.03 -2.61
N ASP A 132 7.82 1.49 -1.43
CA ASP A 132 8.52 0.33 -0.92
C ASP A 132 7.56 -0.85 -0.84
N ALA A 133 7.86 -1.97 -1.51
CA ALA A 133 6.98 -3.13 -1.61
C ALA A 133 6.92 -3.97 -0.31
N LYS A 134 6.57 -3.32 0.81
CA LYS A 134 6.42 -3.90 2.16
C LYS A 134 4.96 -3.95 2.60
N THR A 135 4.76 -4.39 3.85
CA THR A 135 3.42 -4.55 4.43
C THR A 135 2.87 -3.28 5.09
N ASP A 136 3.72 -2.31 5.41
CA ASP A 136 3.41 -1.23 6.35
C ASP A 136 2.37 -0.25 5.78
N ALA A 137 2.46 0.07 4.48
CA ALA A 137 1.48 0.93 3.80
C ALA A 137 0.05 0.35 3.84
N MET A 138 -0.10 -0.96 3.60
CA MET A 138 -1.42 -1.60 3.63
C MET A 138 -1.92 -1.79 5.07
N LEU A 139 -1.01 -2.06 6.02
CA LEU A 139 -1.34 -2.09 7.44
C LEU A 139 -1.88 -0.74 7.91
N LEU A 140 -1.22 0.37 7.51
CA LEU A 140 -1.66 1.72 7.80
C LEU A 140 -3.06 1.98 7.24
N ALA A 141 -3.33 1.58 6.00
CA ALA A 141 -4.65 1.68 5.38
C ALA A 141 -5.73 0.96 6.20
N CYS A 142 -5.47 -0.29 6.59
CA CYS A 142 -6.39 -1.08 7.41
C CYS A 142 -6.64 -0.43 8.79
N CYS A 143 -5.58 0.02 9.47
CA CYS A 143 -5.69 0.68 10.76
C CYS A 143 -6.49 1.98 10.66
N VAL A 144 -6.22 2.83 9.67
CA VAL A 144 -6.95 4.09 9.45
C VAL A 144 -8.41 3.82 9.14
N ILE A 145 -8.73 2.85 8.28
CA ILE A 145 -10.12 2.48 7.99
C ILE A 145 -10.83 1.97 9.24
N ALA A 146 -10.17 1.12 10.03
CA ALA A 146 -10.76 0.58 11.26
C ALA A 146 -11.08 1.69 12.27
N GLN A 147 -10.14 2.62 12.49
CA GLN A 147 -10.38 3.78 13.36
C GLN A 147 -11.42 4.74 12.79
N GLY A 148 -11.41 4.95 11.48
CA GLY A 148 -12.40 5.76 10.78
C GLY A 148 -13.80 5.20 10.89
N ALA A 149 -13.96 3.88 10.74
CA ALA A 149 -15.24 3.20 10.90
C ALA A 149 -15.75 3.33 12.34
N LEU A 150 -14.87 3.19 13.34
CA LEU A 150 -15.22 3.44 14.74
C LEU A 150 -15.71 4.88 14.94
N ALA A 151 -15.01 5.87 14.37
CA ALA A 151 -15.41 7.27 14.43
C ALA A 151 -16.77 7.53 13.76
N GLN A 152 -17.10 6.83 12.67
CA GLN A 152 -18.43 6.96 12.04
C GLN A 152 -19.56 6.40 12.89
N VAL A 153 -19.30 5.31 13.61
CA VAL A 153 -20.32 4.65 14.45
C VAL A 153 -20.55 5.43 15.74
N TYR A 154 -19.49 6.02 16.29
CA TYR A 154 -19.55 6.72 17.58
C TYR A 154 -20.18 8.13 17.50
N MET A 155 -20.04 8.82 16.35
CA MET A 155 -20.47 10.22 16.14
C MET A 155 -21.73 10.33 15.29
#